data_AF-A0A1G5E147-F1
#
_entry.id   AF-A0A1G5E147-F1
#
_cell.length_a   1.000
_cell.length_b   1.000
_cell.length_c   1.000
_cell.angle_alpha   90.00
_cell.angle_beta   90.00
_cell.angle_gamma   90.00
#
_symmetry.space_group_name_H-M   'P 1'
#
loop_
_entity.id
_entity.type
_entity.pdbx_description
1 polymer ?
#
loop_
_entity_poly.entity_id
_entity_poly.type
_entity_poly.pdbx_seq_one_letter_code
_entity_poly.pdbx_strand_id
1 'polypeptide(L)'
;MDNNNYIQPVQMENIQNADLEKIRSQGRASIILSVITLVFGVAGFGAVLFQNMNLKNSVNKDIKDMSKAIDEMSEDIYDIRKDVGDISEELCTGEPCGTGTGWYDPYMTTDKPVIYLYPEESEEVKVKLTTTLEDTNLIMTWPVPVASGDTYTWEVNAEPDGKITDADGNEYSYLFWEADRYGEADLSKGWCVKGEDTAEFLRETLAQIGLTPEEYNEFIVYWTPRMQGNAYNIISFQGSSYDEMFPLDIVTADGDTPDSMLRVMMAWKGVDEPVEIEPQEFETFEREGFCVVEWGGTEIR
;
A
#
# COMPACT_ATOMS: atom_id res chain seq x y z
N MET A 1 -6.03 41.47 -82.12
CA MET A 1 -6.37 41.01 -83.48
C MET A 1 -5.51 39.81 -83.79
N ASP A 2 -6.09 38.87 -84.53
CA ASP A 2 -5.74 37.45 -84.57
C ASP A 2 -4.41 37.06 -85.26
N ASN A 3 -4.10 35.77 -85.11
CA ASN A 3 -3.74 34.82 -86.18
C ASN A 3 -2.28 34.50 -86.58
N ASN A 4 -1.87 33.29 -86.16
CA ASN A 4 -1.70 32.07 -86.99
C ASN A 4 -0.38 31.72 -87.74
N ASN A 5 -0.12 30.39 -87.72
CA ASN A 5 0.63 29.53 -88.65
C ASN A 5 2.18 29.58 -88.78
N TYR A 6 2.90 28.54 -89.26
CA TYR A 6 2.83 27.05 -89.18
C TYR A 6 3.97 26.41 -90.06
N ILE A 7 4.88 25.53 -89.55
CA ILE A 7 5.90 24.71 -90.30
C ILE A 7 6.40 23.54 -89.38
N GLN A 8 7.03 22.39 -89.77
CA GLN A 8 6.85 21.29 -90.76
C GLN A 8 7.70 20.04 -90.30
N PRO A 9 7.43 18.76 -90.69
CA PRO A 9 8.14 17.55 -90.17
C PRO A 9 8.83 16.59 -91.20
N VAL A 10 9.69 15.66 -90.71
CA VAL A 10 10.38 14.51 -91.41
C VAL A 10 10.72 13.41 -90.35
N GLN A 11 11.28 12.21 -90.66
CA GLN A 11 10.62 10.90 -90.92
C GLN A 11 11.40 9.72 -90.22
N MET A 12 11.02 8.44 -90.41
CA MET A 12 11.36 7.28 -89.53
C MET A 12 11.79 5.98 -90.28
N GLU A 13 12.36 5.01 -89.55
CA GLU A 13 12.04 3.54 -89.56
C GLU A 13 13.08 2.50 -90.09
N ASN A 14 13.36 1.46 -89.27
CA ASN A 14 13.33 -0.01 -89.54
C ASN A 14 14.24 -0.86 -88.60
N ILE A 15 13.64 -1.65 -87.69
CA ILE A 15 14.29 -2.71 -86.89
C ILE A 15 13.33 -3.90 -86.76
N GLN A 16 13.62 -5.04 -87.41
CA GLN A 16 12.88 -6.30 -87.18
C GLN A 16 13.63 -7.53 -87.71
N ASN A 17 13.90 -8.50 -86.82
CA ASN A 17 13.97 -9.97 -87.02
C ASN A 17 15.04 -10.67 -86.15
N ALA A 18 16.15 -10.01 -85.79
CA ALA A 18 17.23 -10.64 -85.01
C ALA A 18 16.89 -10.87 -83.52
N ASP A 19 16.03 -10.04 -82.93
CA ASP A 19 15.79 -10.06 -81.47
C ASP A 19 14.73 -11.08 -81.01
N LEU A 20 13.86 -11.56 -81.91
CA LEU A 20 12.71 -12.39 -81.54
C LEU A 20 13.10 -13.82 -81.13
N GLU A 21 14.15 -14.41 -81.68
CA GLU A 21 14.63 -15.74 -81.24
C GLU A 21 15.36 -15.68 -79.90
N LYS A 22 16.08 -14.58 -79.63
CA LYS A 22 16.85 -14.39 -78.39
C LYS A 22 15.95 -14.24 -77.16
N ILE A 23 14.79 -13.61 -77.33
CA ILE A 23 13.77 -13.46 -76.29
C ILE A 23 13.08 -14.80 -75.97
N ARG A 24 12.87 -15.67 -76.97
CA ARG A 24 12.19 -16.97 -76.79
C ARG A 24 12.97 -17.98 -75.93
N SER A 25 14.30 -17.93 -75.90
CA SER A 25 15.11 -18.82 -75.05
C SER A 25 15.19 -18.34 -73.59
N GLN A 26 15.26 -17.02 -73.35
CA GLN A 26 15.34 -16.46 -72.00
C GLN A 26 13.99 -16.49 -71.24
N GLY A 27 12.85 -16.39 -71.96
CA GLY A 27 11.51 -16.34 -71.33
C GLY A 27 11.11 -17.58 -70.53
N ARG A 28 11.67 -18.77 -70.80
CA ARG A 28 11.31 -20.01 -70.09
C ARG A 28 12.02 -20.20 -68.74
N ALA A 29 13.19 -19.61 -68.54
CA ALA A 29 13.92 -19.72 -67.27
C ALA A 29 13.40 -18.74 -66.21
N SER A 30 13.04 -17.52 -66.62
CA SER A 30 12.63 -16.44 -65.70
C SER A 30 11.30 -16.72 -64.99
N ILE A 31 10.26 -17.15 -65.74
CA ILE A 31 8.91 -17.37 -65.18
C ILE A 31 8.90 -18.48 -64.12
N ILE A 32 9.67 -19.55 -64.31
CA ILE A 32 9.77 -20.65 -63.33
C ILE A 32 10.42 -20.14 -62.03
N LEU A 33 11.47 -19.31 -62.13
CA LEU A 33 12.14 -18.76 -60.96
C LEU A 33 11.26 -17.77 -60.18
N SER A 34 10.47 -16.93 -60.88
CA SER A 34 9.53 -15.98 -60.25
C SER A 34 8.35 -16.65 -59.53
N VAL A 35 7.80 -17.73 -60.10
CA VAL A 35 6.74 -18.50 -59.42
C VAL A 35 7.31 -19.23 -58.19
N ILE A 36 8.54 -19.74 -58.30
CA ILE A 36 9.28 -20.36 -57.18
C ILE A 36 9.49 -19.35 -56.03
N THR A 37 10.00 -18.15 -56.27
CA THR A 37 10.17 -17.16 -55.19
C THR A 37 8.85 -16.67 -54.59
N LEU A 38 7.76 -16.58 -55.37
CA LEU A 38 6.45 -16.23 -54.82
C LEU A 38 5.89 -17.35 -53.92
N VAL A 39 6.01 -18.61 -54.33
CA VAL A 39 5.53 -19.77 -53.54
C VAL A 39 6.38 -19.98 -52.29
N PHE A 40 7.71 -19.89 -52.37
CA PHE A 40 8.58 -19.99 -51.19
C PHE A 40 8.44 -18.77 -50.26
N GLY A 41 8.17 -17.57 -50.79
CA GLY A 41 7.88 -16.39 -49.99
C GLY A 41 6.60 -16.54 -49.18
N VAL A 42 5.49 -16.95 -49.81
CA VAL A 42 4.20 -17.14 -49.12
C VAL A 42 4.24 -18.32 -48.14
N ALA A 43 4.88 -19.44 -48.51
CA ALA A 43 5.06 -20.58 -47.60
C ALA A 43 5.97 -20.25 -46.40
N GLY A 44 7.07 -19.51 -46.64
CA GLY A 44 7.99 -19.06 -45.58
C GLY A 44 7.33 -18.07 -44.62
N PHE A 45 6.59 -17.09 -45.14
CA PHE A 45 5.86 -16.13 -44.31
C PHE A 45 4.74 -16.81 -43.50
N GLY A 46 4.04 -17.77 -44.11
CA GLY A 46 3.06 -18.62 -43.42
C GLY A 46 3.68 -19.46 -42.31
N ALA A 47 4.85 -20.07 -42.55
CA ALA A 47 5.57 -20.84 -41.53
C ALA A 47 6.04 -19.97 -40.36
N VAL A 48 6.57 -18.78 -40.63
CA VAL A 48 6.98 -17.81 -39.60
C VAL A 48 5.78 -17.31 -38.80
N LEU A 49 4.65 -16.99 -39.44
CA LEU A 49 3.41 -16.61 -38.75
C LEU A 49 2.87 -17.77 -37.90
N PHE A 50 2.87 -19.00 -38.41
CA PHE A 50 2.42 -20.19 -37.68
C PHE A 50 3.33 -20.49 -36.47
N GLN A 51 4.65 -20.37 -36.63
CA GLN A 51 5.60 -20.47 -35.51
C GLN A 51 5.36 -19.38 -34.46
N ASN A 52 5.15 -18.12 -34.87
CA ASN A 52 4.87 -17.01 -33.95
C ASN A 52 3.52 -17.18 -33.22
N MET A 53 2.48 -17.69 -33.90
CA MET A 53 1.21 -18.03 -33.28
C MET A 53 1.33 -19.19 -32.29
N ASN A 54 2.05 -20.26 -32.63
CA ASN A 54 2.30 -21.37 -31.71
C ASN A 54 3.13 -20.93 -30.51
N LEU A 55 4.12 -20.05 -30.71
CA LEU A 55 4.93 -19.51 -29.62
C LEU A 55 4.08 -18.65 -28.67
N LYS A 56 3.23 -17.76 -29.19
CA LYS A 56 2.28 -16.99 -28.38
C LYS A 56 1.30 -17.89 -27.62
N ASN A 57 0.81 -18.96 -28.24
CA ASN A 57 -0.09 -19.91 -27.60
C ASN A 57 0.61 -20.74 -26.51
N SER A 58 1.88 -21.12 -26.71
CA SER A 58 2.71 -21.75 -25.65
C SER A 58 2.89 -20.79 -24.49
N VAL A 59 3.43 -19.59 -24.74
CA VAL A 59 3.68 -18.58 -23.70
C VAL A 59 2.40 -18.24 -22.92
N ASN A 60 1.25 -18.09 -23.60
CA ASN A 60 -0.04 -17.87 -22.92
C ASN A 60 -0.53 -19.06 -22.10
N LYS A 61 -0.14 -20.31 -22.44
CA LYS A 61 -0.41 -21.48 -21.63
C LYS A 61 0.52 -21.50 -20.42
N ASP A 62 1.81 -21.31 -20.66
CA ASP A 62 2.86 -21.34 -19.63
C ASP A 62 2.59 -20.26 -18.56
N ILE A 63 2.13 -19.05 -18.95
CA ILE A 63 1.68 -17.98 -18.04
C ILE A 63 0.45 -18.40 -17.21
N LYS A 64 -0.52 -19.13 -17.79
CA LYS A 64 -1.69 -19.61 -17.05
C LYS A 64 -1.35 -20.72 -16.07
N ASP A 65 -0.50 -21.64 -16.48
CA ASP A 65 -0.02 -22.73 -15.64
C ASP A 65 0.82 -22.15 -14.47
N MET A 66 1.62 -21.11 -14.71
CA MET A 66 2.31 -20.33 -13.67
C MET A 66 1.36 -19.58 -12.74
N SER A 67 0.32 -18.90 -13.27
CA SER A 67 -0.68 -18.21 -12.45
C SER A 67 -1.36 -19.19 -11.49
N LYS A 68 -1.81 -20.34 -12.00
CA LYS A 68 -2.45 -21.38 -11.19
C LYS A 68 -1.52 -21.93 -10.11
N ALA A 69 -0.23 -22.09 -10.40
CA ALA A 69 0.76 -22.52 -9.40
C ALA A 69 1.01 -21.44 -8.33
N ILE A 70 0.95 -20.16 -8.69
CA ILE A 70 1.01 -19.04 -7.72
C ILE A 70 -0.22 -19.02 -6.83
N ASP A 71 -1.41 -19.23 -7.41
CA ASP A 71 -2.67 -19.32 -6.66
C ASP A 71 -2.62 -20.49 -5.65
N GLU A 72 -2.21 -21.68 -6.09
CA GLU A 72 -2.02 -22.87 -5.22
C GLU A 72 -0.98 -22.63 -4.11
N MET A 73 0.15 -21.98 -4.43
CA MET A 73 1.15 -21.60 -3.42
C MET A 73 0.64 -20.55 -2.43
N SER A 74 -0.30 -19.68 -2.83
CA SER A 74 -0.88 -18.67 -1.94
C SER A 74 -1.80 -19.30 -0.89
N GLU A 75 -2.58 -20.31 -1.29
CA GLU A 75 -3.41 -21.11 -0.36
C GLU A 75 -2.52 -21.93 0.60
N ASP A 76 -1.48 -22.62 0.08
CA ASP A 76 -0.52 -23.36 0.93
C ASP A 76 0.16 -22.43 1.97
N ILE A 77 0.49 -21.18 1.59
CA ILE A 77 1.07 -20.19 2.52
C ILE A 77 0.05 -19.72 3.57
N TYR A 78 -1.23 -19.61 3.22
CA TYR A 78 -2.29 -19.27 4.15
C TYR A 78 -2.49 -20.38 5.19
N ASP A 79 -2.59 -21.64 4.75
CA ASP A 79 -2.70 -22.79 5.64
C ASP A 79 -1.47 -22.93 6.55
N ILE A 80 -0.25 -22.73 6.03
CA ILE A 80 0.98 -22.73 6.85
C ILE A 80 0.96 -21.59 7.89
N ARG A 81 0.50 -20.39 7.54
CA ARG A 81 0.40 -19.27 8.49
C ARG A 81 -0.58 -19.61 9.62
N LYS A 82 -1.69 -20.27 9.27
CA LYS A 82 -2.69 -20.73 10.23
C LYS A 82 -2.14 -21.82 11.15
N ASP A 83 -1.56 -22.89 10.60
CA ASP A 83 -0.93 -23.97 11.36
C ASP A 83 0.15 -23.45 12.32
N VAL A 84 0.93 -22.43 11.91
CA VAL A 84 1.91 -21.77 12.79
C VAL A 84 1.24 -21.02 13.95
N GLY A 85 0.07 -20.40 13.73
CA GLY A 85 -0.74 -19.80 14.79
C GLY A 85 -1.30 -20.84 15.76
N ASP A 86 -1.90 -21.90 15.23
CA ASP A 86 -2.45 -23.00 16.04
C ASP A 86 -1.33 -23.69 16.87
N ILE A 87 -0.13 -23.86 16.31
CA ILE A 87 1.06 -24.39 17.02
C ILE A 87 1.56 -23.42 18.09
N SER A 88 1.57 -22.11 17.84
CA SER A 88 1.97 -21.13 18.86
C SER A 88 0.95 -21.07 20.00
N GLU A 89 -0.34 -21.26 19.72
CA GLU A 89 -1.38 -21.43 20.73
C GLU A 89 -1.18 -22.74 21.55
N GLU A 90 -0.93 -23.89 20.91
CA GLU A 90 -0.67 -25.16 21.59
C GLU A 90 0.55 -25.07 22.54
N LEU A 91 1.65 -24.44 22.10
CA LEU A 91 2.85 -24.21 22.91
C LEU A 91 2.61 -23.26 24.11
N CYS A 92 1.61 -22.38 24.03
CA CYS A 92 1.21 -21.51 25.13
C CYS A 92 0.33 -22.20 26.19
N THR A 93 -0.10 -23.46 26.00
CA THR A 93 -0.93 -24.20 26.98
C THR A 93 -0.14 -24.93 28.09
N GLY A 94 1.17 -24.71 28.21
CA GLY A 94 1.98 -25.20 29.32
C GLY A 94 1.57 -24.58 30.67
N GLU A 95 1.57 -25.38 31.75
CA GLU A 95 0.99 -25.03 33.06
C GLU A 95 1.36 -23.64 33.64
N PRO A 96 0.42 -22.96 34.33
CA PRO A 96 0.45 -21.51 34.51
C PRO A 96 1.45 -21.02 35.56
N CYS A 97 2.20 -19.97 35.21
CA CYS A 97 2.92 -19.14 36.16
C CYS A 97 1.98 -18.18 36.93
N GLY A 98 1.47 -18.65 38.07
CA GLY A 98 1.21 -17.78 39.24
C GLY A 98 0.14 -16.68 39.15
N THR A 99 -1.12 -17.06 39.32
CA THR A 99 -2.18 -16.28 40.04
C THR A 99 -2.22 -14.74 39.89
N GLY A 100 -3.01 -14.22 38.95
CA GLY A 100 -3.66 -12.91 39.11
C GLY A 100 -3.83 -12.09 37.81
N THR A 101 -5.08 -11.69 37.53
CA THR A 101 -5.51 -10.67 36.54
C THR A 101 -5.25 -10.92 35.04
N GLY A 102 -6.22 -10.51 34.20
CA GLY A 102 -6.12 -10.45 32.73
C GLY A 102 -6.24 -11.80 32.01
N TRP A 103 -7.03 -11.86 30.93
CA TRP A 103 -6.87 -12.94 29.94
C TRP A 103 -5.92 -12.43 28.87
N TYR A 104 -4.64 -12.73 29.06
CA TYR A 104 -3.55 -12.19 28.25
C TYR A 104 -3.53 -12.86 26.86
N ASP A 105 -3.91 -12.12 25.82
CA ASP A 105 -3.71 -12.52 24.42
C ASP A 105 -2.27 -12.15 24.00
N PRO A 106 -1.41 -13.13 23.68
CA PRO A 106 -0.02 -12.86 23.28
C PRO A 106 0.12 -12.25 21.86
N TYR A 107 -0.97 -11.91 21.15
CA TYR A 107 -0.94 -11.41 19.77
C TYR A 107 -1.43 -9.98 19.54
N MET A 108 -1.85 -9.24 20.58
CA MET A 108 -2.20 -7.83 20.44
C MET A 108 -0.93 -6.97 20.38
N THR A 109 -0.68 -6.30 19.25
CA THR A 109 0.47 -5.40 19.01
C THR A 109 0.00 -3.98 18.79
N THR A 110 0.88 -3.00 19.01
CA THR A 110 0.59 -1.61 18.65
C THR A 110 1.22 -1.28 17.31
N ASP A 111 0.42 -1.14 16.25
CA ASP A 111 0.86 -0.99 14.85
C ASP A 111 0.69 0.45 14.34
N LYS A 112 1.76 1.04 13.78
CA LYS A 112 1.82 2.40 13.23
C LYS A 112 1.11 3.51 14.05
N PRO A 113 1.40 3.69 15.35
CA PRO A 113 1.43 5.02 15.93
C PRO A 113 2.33 5.97 15.14
N VAL A 114 1.77 7.10 14.73
CA VAL A 114 2.51 8.25 14.19
C VAL A 114 2.10 9.52 14.92
N ILE A 115 3.08 10.34 15.32
CA ILE A 115 2.91 11.58 16.07
C ILE A 115 3.35 12.76 15.20
N TYR A 116 2.40 13.65 14.91
CA TYR A 116 2.59 14.92 14.23
C TYR A 116 2.68 16.04 15.26
N LEU A 117 3.58 17.00 15.04
CA LEU A 117 3.84 18.14 15.93
C LEU A 117 3.61 19.44 15.14
N TYR A 118 2.63 20.24 15.56
CA TYR A 118 2.26 21.51 14.90
C TYR A 118 2.41 22.69 15.88
N PRO A 119 3.63 23.15 16.17
CA PRO A 119 3.86 24.36 16.98
C PRO A 119 3.45 25.64 16.22
N GLU A 120 3.29 26.76 16.94
CA GLU A 120 2.95 28.05 16.29
C GLU A 120 4.15 28.68 15.55
N GLU A 121 5.38 28.44 16.03
CA GLU A 121 6.64 28.84 15.40
C GLU A 121 7.62 27.65 15.35
N SER A 122 8.75 27.77 14.64
CA SER A 122 9.75 26.68 14.62
C SER A 122 10.47 26.59 15.96
N GLU A 123 10.39 25.44 16.64
CA GLU A 123 10.96 25.26 17.97
C GLU A 123 11.46 23.83 18.25
N GLU A 124 12.33 23.70 19.25
CA GLU A 124 12.79 22.40 19.78
C GLU A 124 11.72 21.79 20.69
N VAL A 125 11.27 20.58 20.32
CA VAL A 125 10.25 19.80 21.04
C VAL A 125 10.86 18.50 21.55
N LYS A 126 10.55 18.18 22.80
CA LYS A 126 10.90 16.93 23.46
C LYS A 126 9.67 16.06 23.65
N VAL A 127 9.64 14.92 22.98
CA VAL A 127 8.56 13.93 23.06
C VAL A 127 9.04 12.73 23.86
N LYS A 128 8.28 12.32 24.88
CA LYS A 128 8.56 11.13 25.68
C LYS A 128 7.35 10.20 25.66
N LEU A 129 7.55 9.02 25.10
CA LEU A 129 6.61 7.91 25.20
C LEU A 129 7.07 6.97 26.32
N THR A 130 6.17 6.55 27.20
CA THR A 130 6.45 5.53 28.21
C THR A 130 5.51 4.34 28.03
N THR A 131 5.99 3.11 28.24
CA THR A 131 5.15 1.91 28.25
C THR A 131 4.86 1.48 29.69
N THR A 132 3.59 1.36 30.09
CA THR A 132 3.21 0.99 31.48
C THR A 132 2.87 -0.48 31.66
N LEU A 133 2.65 -1.21 30.56
CA LEU A 133 2.39 -2.64 30.52
C LEU A 133 3.68 -3.44 30.79
N GLU A 134 3.61 -4.47 31.65
CA GLU A 134 4.75 -5.36 31.92
C GLU A 134 5.25 -6.06 30.64
N ASP A 135 6.57 -6.24 30.55
CA ASP A 135 7.28 -6.89 29.43
C ASP A 135 6.94 -6.34 28.03
N THR A 136 6.66 -5.04 27.91
CA THR A 136 6.38 -4.33 26.63
C THR A 136 7.61 -3.58 26.12
N ASN A 137 7.91 -3.68 24.82
CA ASN A 137 9.03 -3.03 24.16
C ASN A 137 8.59 -2.36 22.85
N LEU A 138 9.23 -1.24 22.49
CA LEU A 138 9.11 -0.72 21.13
C LEU A 138 9.95 -1.56 20.17
N ILE A 139 9.29 -2.19 19.19
CA ILE A 139 9.90 -3.09 18.20
C ILE A 139 10.37 -2.38 16.93
N MET A 140 9.76 -1.23 16.62
CA MET A 140 10.19 -0.33 15.56
C MET A 140 10.01 1.11 16.04
N THR A 141 10.95 1.98 15.70
CA THR A 141 10.86 3.43 15.92
C THR A 141 11.54 4.16 14.77
N TRP A 142 11.00 5.31 14.39
CA TRP A 142 11.63 6.16 13.38
C TRP A 142 11.25 7.65 13.56
N PRO A 143 12.22 8.58 13.66
CA PRO A 143 13.65 8.36 13.92
C PRO A 143 13.91 7.57 15.22
N VAL A 144 15.15 7.16 15.47
CA VAL A 144 15.50 6.34 16.64
C VAL A 144 15.57 7.21 17.91
N PRO A 145 14.76 6.94 18.96
CA PRO A 145 14.79 7.68 20.22
C PRO A 145 15.96 7.27 21.12
N VAL A 146 16.21 8.10 22.14
CA VAL A 146 16.99 7.71 23.32
C VAL A 146 16.08 6.95 24.28
N ALA A 147 16.35 5.64 24.45
CA ALA A 147 15.63 4.79 25.41
C ALA A 147 16.30 4.80 26.80
N SER A 148 15.50 4.80 27.86
CA SER A 148 15.95 4.77 29.26
C SER A 148 14.97 3.99 30.14
N GLY A 149 15.12 2.67 30.16
CA GLY A 149 14.08 1.79 30.70
C GLY A 149 12.86 1.81 29.79
N ASP A 150 11.68 1.93 30.36
CA ASP A 150 10.39 1.87 29.66
C ASP A 150 10.00 3.20 28.99
N THR A 151 10.89 4.20 29.03
CA THR A 151 10.69 5.54 28.44
C THR A 151 11.61 5.75 27.23
N TYR A 152 11.02 6.25 26.14
CA TYR A 152 11.65 6.52 24.85
C TYR A 152 11.50 8.02 24.54
N THR A 153 12.63 8.71 24.33
CA THR A 153 12.67 10.18 24.17
C THR A 153 13.18 10.57 22.79
N TRP A 154 12.42 11.40 22.08
CA TRP A 154 12.86 12.14 20.91
C TRP A 154 13.10 13.62 21.26
N GLU A 155 14.13 14.21 20.67
CA GLU A 155 14.41 15.65 20.70
C GLU A 155 14.55 16.09 19.23
N VAL A 156 13.63 16.92 18.74
CA VAL A 156 13.53 17.34 17.34
C VAL A 156 13.18 18.82 17.25
N ASN A 157 13.57 19.49 16.16
CA ASN A 157 12.99 20.79 15.81
C ASN A 157 11.72 20.56 14.97
N ALA A 158 10.58 21.02 15.45
CA ALA A 158 9.30 20.96 14.74
C ALA A 158 8.98 22.30 14.05
N GLU A 159 8.40 22.25 12.86
CA GLU A 159 7.94 23.41 12.10
C GLU A 159 6.39 23.44 12.04
N PRO A 160 5.74 24.62 11.91
CA PRO A 160 4.27 24.73 11.93
C PRO A 160 3.52 24.00 10.81
N ASP A 161 4.22 23.50 9.78
CA ASP A 161 3.66 22.66 8.72
C ASP A 161 3.68 21.15 9.04
N GLY A 162 4.13 20.77 10.24
CA GLY A 162 4.20 19.38 10.72
C GLY A 162 5.53 18.70 10.43
N LYS A 163 6.43 19.33 9.66
CA LYS A 163 7.76 18.78 9.37
C LYS A 163 8.63 18.84 10.62
N ILE A 164 9.35 17.75 10.89
CA ILE A 164 10.31 17.67 12.02
C ILE A 164 11.71 17.37 11.50
N THR A 165 12.73 17.89 12.21
CA THR A 165 14.14 17.70 11.86
C THR A 165 14.93 17.21 13.07
N ASP A 166 15.82 16.23 12.89
CA ASP A 166 16.72 15.77 13.94
C ASP A 166 17.99 16.63 14.08
N ALA A 167 18.82 16.33 15.08
CA ALA A 167 20.07 17.06 15.34
C ALA A 167 21.14 16.94 14.24
N ASP A 168 21.03 15.94 13.35
CA ASP A 168 21.92 15.74 12.20
C ASP A 168 21.41 16.46 10.94
N GLY A 169 20.19 17.02 10.97
CA GLY A 169 19.55 17.75 9.88
C GLY A 169 18.73 16.87 8.93
N ASN A 170 18.34 15.66 9.34
CA ASN A 170 17.44 14.81 8.56
C ASN A 170 15.98 15.23 8.79
N GLU A 171 15.20 15.34 7.72
CA GLU A 171 13.78 15.72 7.75
C GLU A 171 12.86 14.49 7.82
N TYR A 172 11.79 14.59 8.60
CA TYR A 172 10.73 13.58 8.74
C TYR A 172 9.35 14.25 8.78
N SER A 173 8.30 13.49 8.46
CA SER A 173 6.90 13.97 8.49
C SER A 173 6.19 13.73 9.84
N TYR A 174 6.74 12.87 10.69
CA TYR A 174 6.20 12.46 11.99
C TYR A 174 7.24 11.64 12.77
N LEU A 175 7.04 11.50 14.07
CA LEU A 175 7.64 10.41 14.84
C LEU A 175 6.80 9.15 14.64
N PHE A 176 7.43 7.99 14.51
CA PHE A 176 6.78 6.69 14.33
C PHE A 176 7.24 5.71 15.40
N TRP A 177 6.33 4.87 15.90
CA TRP A 177 6.66 3.76 16.78
C TRP A 177 5.70 2.57 16.60
N GLU A 178 6.16 1.37 17.00
CA GLU A 178 5.36 0.15 17.13
C GLU A 178 5.79 -0.60 18.39
N ALA A 179 4.87 -1.30 19.05
CA ALA A 179 5.15 -2.09 20.25
C ALA A 179 4.77 -3.57 20.07
N ASP A 180 5.56 -4.47 20.69
CA ASP A 180 5.28 -5.92 20.72
C ASP A 180 4.01 -6.29 21.51
N ARG A 181 3.41 -5.33 22.21
CA ARG A 181 2.20 -5.52 23.02
C ARG A 181 1.21 -4.37 22.87
N TYR A 182 -0.04 -4.70 23.17
CA TYR A 182 -1.15 -3.82 23.45
C TYR A 182 -2.03 -4.53 24.51
N GLY A 183 -2.71 -3.78 25.38
CA GLY A 183 -3.55 -4.36 26.43
C GLY A 183 -4.98 -4.67 25.97
N GLU A 184 -5.89 -4.96 26.91
CA GLU A 184 -7.28 -5.28 26.57
C GLU A 184 -7.98 -4.06 25.93
N ALA A 185 -8.44 -4.22 24.68
CA ALA A 185 -9.21 -3.19 23.97
C ALA A 185 -10.71 -3.22 24.34
N ASP A 186 -11.32 -2.04 24.47
CA ASP A 186 -12.76 -1.91 24.67
C ASP A 186 -13.50 -1.90 23.32
N LEU A 187 -14.20 -3.00 23.04
CA LEU A 187 -15.09 -3.17 21.88
C LEU A 187 -16.58 -3.13 22.26
N SER A 188 -16.93 -2.64 23.47
CA SER A 188 -18.32 -2.56 23.94
C SER A 188 -19.16 -1.51 23.19
N LYS A 189 -18.49 -0.51 22.62
CA LYS A 189 -19.05 0.49 21.70
C LYS A 189 -18.19 0.58 20.45
N GLY A 190 -18.78 1.05 19.35
CA GLY A 190 -18.13 1.12 18.06
C GLY A 190 -19.10 0.82 16.93
N TRP A 191 -18.59 0.31 15.82
CA TRP A 191 -19.36 0.02 14.60
C TRP A 191 -19.07 -1.38 14.09
N CYS A 192 -20.07 -2.03 13.50
CA CYS A 192 -19.88 -3.19 12.64
C CYS A 192 -20.02 -2.74 11.17
N VAL A 193 -18.91 -2.70 10.45
CA VAL A 193 -18.78 -2.12 9.11
C VAL A 193 -18.38 -3.21 8.14
N LYS A 194 -19.00 -3.30 6.96
CA LYS A 194 -18.56 -4.26 5.94
C LYS A 194 -17.13 -3.97 5.49
N GLY A 195 -16.36 -5.00 5.11
CA GLY A 195 -15.04 -4.79 4.50
C GLY A 195 -15.05 -3.84 3.30
N GLU A 196 -16.01 -4.01 2.39
CA GLU A 196 -16.15 -3.16 1.19
C GLU A 196 -16.40 -1.66 1.51
N ASP A 197 -16.99 -1.36 2.67
CA ASP A 197 -17.36 0.01 3.08
C ASP A 197 -16.33 0.67 4.02
N THR A 198 -15.32 -0.09 4.51
CA THR A 198 -14.38 0.36 5.56
C THR A 198 -13.65 1.66 5.22
N ALA A 199 -13.21 1.85 3.97
CA ALA A 199 -12.46 3.04 3.57
C ALA A 199 -13.28 4.33 3.73
N GLU A 200 -14.55 4.29 3.33
CA GLU A 200 -15.46 5.44 3.39
C GLU A 200 -15.91 5.71 4.82
N PHE A 201 -16.19 4.65 5.60
CA PHE A 201 -16.43 4.75 7.03
C PHE A 201 -15.28 5.45 7.76
N LEU A 202 -14.04 5.00 7.57
CA LEU A 202 -12.87 5.63 8.20
C LEU A 202 -12.71 7.09 7.77
N ARG A 203 -12.94 7.41 6.49
CA ARG A 203 -12.90 8.79 5.98
C ARG A 203 -13.89 9.71 6.69
N GLU A 204 -15.11 9.23 6.97
CA GLU A 204 -16.14 10.03 7.64
C GLU A 204 -15.90 10.12 9.15
N THR A 205 -15.62 9.00 9.81
CA THR A 205 -15.45 8.96 11.27
C THR A 205 -14.17 9.66 11.73
N LEU A 206 -13.04 9.49 11.04
CA LEU A 206 -11.78 10.18 11.41
C LEU A 206 -11.88 11.70 11.21
N ALA A 207 -12.59 12.15 10.16
CA ALA A 207 -12.87 13.57 9.94
C ALA A 207 -13.84 14.14 11.00
N GLN A 208 -14.76 13.33 11.53
CA GLN A 208 -15.62 13.72 12.65
C GLN A 208 -14.83 13.82 13.98
N ILE A 209 -13.90 12.90 14.22
CA ILE A 209 -13.01 12.92 15.40
C ILE A 209 -12.07 14.14 15.37
N GLY A 210 -11.66 14.58 14.19
CA GLY A 210 -10.89 15.82 13.98
C GLY A 210 -9.57 15.65 13.24
N LEU A 211 -9.32 14.50 12.61
CA LEU A 211 -8.16 14.33 11.72
C LEU A 211 -8.31 15.16 10.45
N THR A 212 -7.20 15.75 9.99
CA THR A 212 -7.15 16.41 8.69
C THR A 212 -7.13 15.40 7.54
N PRO A 213 -7.44 15.82 6.29
CA PRO A 213 -7.26 14.97 5.12
C PRO A 213 -5.84 14.46 4.89
N GLU A 214 -4.82 15.09 5.44
CA GLU A 214 -3.44 14.59 5.35
C GLU A 214 -3.26 13.38 6.27
N GLU A 215 -3.64 13.55 7.54
CA GLU A 215 -3.55 12.53 8.59
C GLU A 215 -4.44 11.30 8.29
N TYR A 216 -5.74 11.50 8.00
CA TYR A 216 -6.65 10.36 7.81
C TYR A 216 -6.37 9.58 6.51
N ASN A 217 -5.78 10.20 5.48
CA ASN A 217 -5.47 9.49 4.24
C ASN A 217 -4.33 8.47 4.46
N GLU A 218 -3.29 8.82 5.23
CA GLU A 218 -2.27 7.85 5.64
C GLU A 218 -2.84 6.75 6.52
N PHE A 219 -3.74 7.09 7.45
CA PHE A 219 -4.46 6.10 8.28
C PHE A 219 -5.20 5.09 7.40
N ILE A 220 -6.03 5.57 6.47
CA ILE A 220 -6.84 4.75 5.56
C ILE A 220 -5.95 3.86 4.68
N VAL A 221 -4.88 4.41 4.11
CA VAL A 221 -3.95 3.66 3.24
C VAL A 221 -3.26 2.52 3.98
N TYR A 222 -2.96 2.68 5.28
CA TYR A 222 -2.38 1.61 6.08
C TYR A 222 -3.41 0.57 6.53
N TRP A 223 -4.57 1.02 7.04
CA TRP A 223 -5.53 0.16 7.74
C TRP A 223 -6.54 -0.53 6.82
N THR A 224 -7.03 0.15 5.77
CA THR A 224 -8.04 -0.41 4.86
C THR A 224 -7.61 -1.73 4.19
N PRO A 225 -6.37 -1.89 3.69
CA PRO A 225 -5.95 -3.15 3.06
C PRO A 225 -6.05 -4.39 3.95
N ARG A 226 -6.02 -4.22 5.28
CA ARG A 226 -6.15 -5.29 6.27
C ARG A 226 -7.61 -5.66 6.58
N MET A 227 -8.52 -4.72 6.42
CA MET A 227 -9.94 -4.86 6.77
C MET A 227 -10.88 -5.08 5.57
N GLN A 228 -10.49 -4.64 4.37
CA GLN A 228 -11.39 -4.60 3.22
C GLN A 228 -11.80 -5.98 2.66
N GLY A 229 -11.04 -7.02 3.00
CA GLY A 229 -11.33 -8.41 2.59
C GLY A 229 -12.29 -9.15 3.53
N ASN A 230 -12.57 -8.61 4.72
CA ASN A 230 -13.42 -9.25 5.71
C ASN A 230 -14.89 -9.05 5.35
N ALA A 231 -15.77 -9.98 5.76
CA ALA A 231 -17.21 -9.80 5.59
C ALA A 231 -17.68 -8.54 6.33
N TYR A 232 -17.33 -8.45 7.62
CA TYR A 232 -17.48 -7.26 8.44
C TYR A 232 -16.26 -7.07 9.36
N ASN A 233 -16.13 -5.86 9.90
CA ASN A 233 -15.14 -5.45 10.89
C ASN A 233 -15.90 -4.79 12.04
N ILE A 234 -15.66 -5.25 13.27
CA ILE A 234 -15.93 -4.47 14.47
C ILE A 234 -14.80 -3.43 14.59
N ILE A 235 -15.13 -2.15 14.73
CA ILE A 235 -14.16 -1.05 14.86
C ILE A 235 -14.54 -0.18 16.06
N SER A 236 -13.58 0.09 16.94
CA SER A 236 -13.71 0.94 18.13
C SER A 236 -12.46 1.80 18.35
N PHE A 237 -12.65 3.09 18.62
CA PHE A 237 -11.56 4.02 18.91
C PHE A 237 -11.32 4.10 20.42
N GLN A 238 -10.10 3.79 20.84
CA GLN A 238 -9.68 3.64 22.22
C GLN A 238 -9.32 5.01 22.82
N GLY A 239 -9.84 5.28 24.02
CA GLY A 239 -9.63 6.53 24.76
C GLY A 239 -8.62 6.37 25.89
N SER A 240 -8.99 6.74 27.11
CA SER A 240 -8.08 6.80 28.27
C SER A 240 -7.33 5.50 28.58
N SER A 241 -7.85 4.33 28.20
CA SER A 241 -7.10 3.06 28.31
C SER A 241 -5.81 3.08 27.48
N TYR A 242 -5.83 3.65 26.27
CA TYR A 242 -4.64 3.84 25.46
C TYR A 242 -3.66 4.83 26.11
N ASP A 243 -4.18 5.94 26.64
CA ASP A 243 -3.35 6.95 27.34
C ASP A 243 -2.67 6.40 28.59
N GLU A 244 -3.34 5.52 29.33
CA GLU A 244 -2.80 4.84 30.50
C GLU A 244 -1.75 3.77 30.14
N MET A 245 -1.92 3.06 29.02
CA MET A 245 -0.96 2.06 28.51
C MET A 245 0.31 2.70 27.92
N PHE A 246 0.13 3.83 27.24
CA PHE A 246 1.18 4.54 26.52
C PHE A 246 1.16 6.06 26.82
N PRO A 247 1.53 6.49 28.05
CA PRO A 247 1.64 7.90 28.38
C PRO A 247 2.61 8.66 27.47
N LEU A 248 2.16 9.81 27.00
CA LEU A 248 2.88 10.67 26.05
C LEU A 248 3.07 12.07 26.66
N ASP A 249 4.27 12.33 27.19
CA ASP A 249 4.65 13.65 27.71
C ASP A 249 5.36 14.45 26.59
N ILE A 250 4.90 15.67 26.31
CA ILE A 250 5.50 16.56 25.31
C ILE A 250 5.78 17.92 25.94
N VAL A 251 6.99 18.44 25.72
CA VAL A 251 7.42 19.73 26.26
C VAL A 251 8.35 20.46 25.28
N THR A 252 8.19 21.77 25.15
CA THR A 252 9.04 22.64 24.34
C THR A 252 10.34 23.02 25.07
N ALA A 253 11.27 23.69 24.39
CA ALA A 253 12.51 24.18 25.01
C ALA A 253 12.28 25.19 26.15
N ASP A 254 11.24 26.04 26.04
CA ASP A 254 10.89 27.04 27.06
C ASP A 254 10.05 26.45 28.21
N GLY A 255 9.59 25.20 28.07
CA GLY A 255 8.90 24.44 29.12
C GLY A 255 7.39 24.36 28.99
N ASP A 256 6.83 24.80 27.87
CA ASP A 256 5.40 24.74 27.58
C ASP A 256 4.98 23.35 27.07
N THR A 257 3.70 23.03 27.21
CA THR A 257 3.06 21.77 26.77
C THR A 257 2.07 22.06 25.66
N PRO A 258 1.71 21.08 24.79
CA PRO A 258 0.69 21.28 23.76
C PRO A 258 -0.62 21.85 24.33
N ASP A 259 -1.15 22.88 23.67
CA ASP A 259 -2.46 23.47 24.00
C ASP A 259 -3.61 22.55 23.59
N SER A 260 -3.41 21.78 22.51
CA SER A 260 -4.37 20.79 22.03
C SER A 260 -3.67 19.48 21.64
N MET A 261 -4.24 18.34 22.07
CA MET A 261 -3.73 17.01 21.76
C MET A 261 -4.87 16.07 21.38
N LEU A 262 -4.76 15.42 20.23
CA LEU A 262 -5.69 14.40 19.75
C LEU A 262 -4.93 13.07 19.59
N ARG A 263 -5.39 12.02 20.27
CA ARG A 263 -4.83 10.67 20.16
C ARG A 263 -5.92 9.70 19.70
N VAL A 264 -5.70 9.04 18.57
CA VAL A 264 -6.71 8.17 17.91
C VAL A 264 -6.15 6.78 17.68
N MET A 265 -6.39 5.89 18.65
CA MET A 265 -5.98 4.50 18.59
C MET A 265 -7.15 3.61 18.19
N MET A 266 -7.12 2.98 17.02
CA MET A 266 -8.20 2.11 16.55
C MET A 266 -7.95 0.65 16.94
N ALA A 267 -8.86 0.03 17.70
CA ALA A 267 -8.94 -1.41 17.81
C ALA A 267 -9.99 -1.95 16.83
N TRP A 268 -9.68 -3.04 16.13
CA TRP A 268 -10.63 -3.67 15.21
C TRP A 268 -10.54 -5.20 15.21
N LYS A 269 -11.64 -5.86 14.83
CA LYS A 269 -11.74 -7.32 14.70
C LYS A 269 -12.58 -7.71 13.49
N GLY A 270 -12.05 -8.60 12.63
CA GLY A 270 -12.83 -9.20 11.54
C GLY A 270 -13.91 -10.16 12.07
N VAL A 271 -15.12 -10.10 11.51
CA VAL A 271 -16.24 -11.01 11.84
C VAL A 271 -17.03 -11.42 10.58
N ASP A 272 -17.52 -12.66 10.56
CA ASP A 272 -18.23 -13.23 9.40
C ASP A 272 -19.67 -12.69 9.22
N GLU A 273 -20.31 -12.29 10.32
CA GLU A 273 -21.72 -11.90 10.39
C GLU A 273 -21.87 -10.53 11.07
N PRO A 274 -22.90 -9.74 10.71
CA PRO A 274 -23.08 -8.39 11.26
C PRO A 274 -23.47 -8.43 12.74
N VAL A 275 -22.87 -7.54 13.54
CA VAL A 275 -23.12 -7.39 14.98
C VAL A 275 -23.77 -6.04 15.25
N GLU A 276 -24.83 -6.00 16.05
CA GLU A 276 -25.41 -4.75 16.54
C GLU A 276 -24.56 -4.22 17.71
N ILE A 277 -23.97 -3.03 17.53
CA ILE A 277 -23.06 -2.38 18.48
C ILE A 277 -23.53 -0.94 18.66
N GLU A 278 -23.46 -0.41 19.88
CA GLU A 278 -23.75 0.99 20.17
C GLU A 278 -22.63 1.89 19.61
N PRO A 279 -22.92 2.86 18.72
CA PRO A 279 -21.91 3.78 18.22
C PRO A 279 -21.22 4.57 19.34
N GLN A 280 -19.94 4.89 19.15
CA GLN A 280 -19.27 5.86 20.02
C GLN A 280 -19.70 7.28 19.64
N GLU A 281 -19.74 8.16 20.62
CA GLU A 281 -19.91 9.60 20.43
C GLU A 281 -18.56 10.29 20.69
N PHE A 282 -18.23 11.29 19.88
CA PHE A 282 -17.02 12.09 20.01
C PHE A 282 -17.38 13.56 20.19
N GLU A 283 -16.67 14.24 21.09
CA GLU A 283 -16.64 15.70 21.11
C GLU A 283 -15.78 16.19 19.93
N THR A 284 -16.11 17.35 19.36
CA THR A 284 -15.32 17.93 18.27
C THR A 284 -13.97 18.38 18.80
N PHE A 285 -12.87 17.84 18.27
CA PHE A 285 -11.53 18.34 18.58
C PHE A 285 -11.29 19.72 17.97
N GLU A 286 -10.95 20.70 18.81
CA GLU A 286 -10.54 22.04 18.38
C GLU A 286 -9.01 22.14 18.41
N ARG A 287 -8.41 22.62 17.31
CA ARG A 287 -6.96 22.81 17.18
C ARG A 287 -6.59 24.22 17.63
N GLU A 288 -6.00 24.31 18.80
CA GLU A 288 -5.51 25.54 19.41
C GLU A 288 -4.00 25.46 19.66
N GLY A 289 -3.32 26.61 19.56
CA GLY A 289 -1.90 26.79 19.91
C GLY A 289 -0.96 25.73 19.32
N PHE A 290 -0.05 25.23 20.15
CA PHE A 290 0.76 24.06 19.83
C PHE A 290 -0.14 22.81 19.81
N CYS A 291 -0.44 22.31 18.62
CA CYS A 291 -1.29 21.14 18.41
C CYS A 291 -0.44 19.87 18.20
N VAL A 292 -0.85 18.77 18.83
CA VAL A 292 -0.28 17.44 18.60
C VAL A 292 -1.37 16.47 18.14
N VAL A 293 -1.06 15.66 17.13
CA VAL A 293 -1.94 14.57 16.69
C VAL A 293 -1.16 13.27 16.70
N GLU A 294 -1.66 12.27 17.42
CA GLU A 294 -1.22 10.87 17.28
C GLU A 294 -2.36 10.03 16.71
N TRP A 295 -2.06 9.11 15.80
CA TRP A 295 -2.98 8.03 15.45
C TRP A 295 -2.25 6.72 15.23
N GLY A 296 -2.94 5.61 15.50
CA GLY A 296 -2.43 4.24 15.36
C GLY A 296 -3.56 3.21 15.42
N GLY A 297 -3.21 1.92 15.56
CA GLY A 297 -4.22 0.89 15.79
C GLY A 297 -3.68 -0.50 16.14
N THR A 298 -4.60 -1.42 16.39
CA THR A 298 -4.34 -2.83 16.72
C THR A 298 -5.39 -3.73 16.08
N GLU A 299 -4.97 -4.89 15.56
CA GLU A 299 -5.86 -5.99 15.19
C GLU A 299 -6.11 -6.87 16.43
N ILE A 300 -7.37 -7.06 16.80
CA ILE A 300 -7.80 -7.96 17.87
C ILE A 300 -8.14 -9.30 17.23
N ARG A 301 -7.35 -10.33 17.54
CA ARG A 301 -7.52 -11.69 16.99
C ARG A 301 -8.50 -12.52 17.81
#